data_AF-A0A7C0ZZG8-F1
#
_entry.id   AF-A0A7C0ZZG8-F1
#
_cell.length_a   1.000
_cell.length_b   1.000
_cell.length_c   1.000
_cell.angle_alpha   90.00
_cell.angle_beta   90.00
_cell.angle_gamma   90.00
#
_symmetry.space_group_name_H-M   'P 1'
#
loop_
_entity.id
_entity.type
_entity.pdbx_description
1 polymer ?
#
loop_
_entity_poly.entity_id
_entity_poly.type
_entity_poly.pdbx_seq_one_letter_code
_entity_poly.pdbx_strand_id
1 'polypeptide(L)'
;MSNLVVWHLVGSILISLLIKKGEYREANKLRSMGPDHPLVLEAEKVLGRLLIPRGGISCPRLEAELKEALKRDPQGLRAILDGVVENYVKKKTKRKYYMESTC
;
A
#
# COMPACT_ATOMS: atom_id res chain seq x y z
N MET A 1 7.67 -10.21 8.45
CA MET A 1 7.69 -9.13 9.48
C MET A 1 7.66 -7.72 8.86
N SER A 2 8.00 -7.54 7.59
CA SER A 2 8.01 -6.24 6.89
C SER A 2 6.63 -5.59 6.72
N ASN A 3 5.56 -6.37 6.54
CA ASN A 3 4.20 -5.84 6.43
C ASN A 3 3.78 -5.01 7.65
N LEU A 4 4.22 -5.43 8.83
CA LEU A 4 3.90 -4.77 10.10
C LEU A 4 4.54 -3.37 10.16
N VAL A 5 5.79 -3.25 9.70
CA VAL A 5 6.50 -1.97 9.59
C VAL A 5 5.83 -1.05 8.58
N VAL A 6 5.52 -1.55 7.39
CA VAL A 6 4.82 -0.77 6.36
C VAL A 6 3.45 -0.32 6.88
N TRP A 7 2.71 -1.21 7.53
CA TRP A 7 1.44 -0.86 8.17
C TRP A 7 1.58 0.26 9.21
N HIS A 8 2.56 0.16 10.12
CA HIS A 8 2.77 1.19 11.15
C HIS A 8 3.16 2.55 10.56
N LEU A 9 3.94 2.58 9.49
CA LEU A 9 4.46 3.82 8.92
C LEU A 9 3.50 4.47 7.92
N VAL A 10 2.79 3.69 7.11
CA VAL A 10 1.97 4.22 6.00
C VAL A 10 0.52 3.76 6.00
N GLY A 11 0.10 2.90 6.94
CA GLY A 11 -1.27 2.38 7.03
C GLY A 11 -2.34 3.48 7.12
N SER A 12 -2.09 4.53 7.91
CA SER A 12 -2.98 5.69 8.01
C SER A 12 -3.10 6.46 6.69
N ILE A 13 -2.01 6.56 5.93
CA ILE A 13 -1.98 7.21 4.61
C ILE A 13 -2.80 6.39 3.62
N LEU A 14 -2.61 5.07 3.57
CA LEU A 14 -3.37 4.16 2.71
C LEU A 14 -4.88 4.24 2.99
N ILE A 15 -5.29 4.26 4.27
CA ILE A 15 -6.69 4.45 4.65
C ILE A 15 -7.22 5.80 4.16
N SER A 16 -6.47 6.88 4.39
CA SER A 16 -6.88 8.23 3.96
C SER A 16 -7.06 8.31 2.44
N LEU A 17 -6.18 7.66 1.68
CA LEU A 17 -6.26 7.61 0.22
C LEU A 17 -7.46 6.80 -0.27
N LEU A 18 -7.78 5.66 0.35
CA LEU A 18 -9.00 4.90 0.05
C LEU A 18 -10.26 5.74 0.31
N ILE A 19 -10.33 6.41 1.46
CA ILE A 19 -11.44 7.30 1.80
C ILE A 19 -11.59 8.42 0.78
N LYS A 20 -10.47 9.08 0.41
CA LYS A 20 -10.48 10.16 -0.60
C LYS A 20 -11.03 9.70 -1.95
N LYS A 21 -10.82 8.42 -2.31
CA LYS A 21 -11.35 7.81 -3.55
C LYS A 21 -12.78 7.25 -3.39
N GLY A 22 -13.41 7.38 -2.22
CA GLY A 22 -14.75 6.85 -1.96
C GLY A 22 -14.80 5.36 -1.62
N GLU A 23 -13.65 4.71 -1.41
CA GLU A 23 -13.53 3.27 -1.12
C GLU A 23 -13.71 2.97 0.38
N TYR A 24 -14.80 3.46 0.99
CA TYR A 24 -15.03 3.38 2.44
C TYR A 24 -15.09 1.95 2.98
N ARG A 25 -15.75 1.03 2.24
CA ARG A 25 -15.82 -0.39 2.62
C ARG A 25 -14.44 -1.03 2.66
N GLU A 26 -13.58 -0.66 1.71
CA GLU A 26 -12.21 -1.17 1.65
C GLU A 26 -11.33 -0.55 2.73
N ALA A 27 -11.50 0.74 3.01
CA ALA A 27 -10.82 1.40 4.12
C ALA A 27 -11.13 0.71 5.46
N ASN A 28 -12.38 0.28 5.67
CA ASN A 28 -12.77 -0.48 6.86
C ASN A 28 -12.14 -1.87 6.89
N LYS A 29 -12.11 -2.60 5.77
CA LYS A 29 -11.42 -3.89 5.68
C LYS A 29 -9.93 -3.75 5.98
N LEU A 30 -9.28 -2.71 5.45
CA LEU A 30 -7.89 -2.39 5.72
C LEU A 30 -7.65 -2.14 7.21
N ARG A 31 -8.54 -1.41 7.90
CA ARG A 31 -8.44 -1.22 9.36
C ARG A 31 -8.56 -2.53 10.12
N SER A 32 -9.47 -3.41 9.73
CA SER A 32 -9.70 -4.69 10.42
C SER A 32 -8.57 -5.71 10.18
N MET A 33 -8.07 -5.80 8.95
CA MET A 33 -7.01 -6.74 8.58
C MET A 33 -5.60 -6.23 8.94
N GLY A 34 -5.42 -4.91 8.99
CA GLY A 34 -4.15 -4.26 9.27
C GLY A 34 -3.03 -4.73 8.33
N PRO A 35 -1.91 -5.28 8.84
CA PRO A 35 -0.76 -5.67 8.04
C PRO A 35 -1.03 -6.83 7.06
N ASP A 36 -2.08 -7.63 7.30
CA ASP A 36 -2.42 -8.77 6.44
C ASP A 36 -3.30 -8.36 5.24
N HIS A 37 -3.69 -7.09 5.16
CA HIS A 37 -4.49 -6.60 4.05
C HIS A 37 -3.71 -6.66 2.72
N PRO A 38 -4.31 -7.14 1.61
CA PRO A 38 -3.62 -7.25 0.32
C PRO A 38 -3.00 -5.93 -0.19
N LEU A 39 -3.62 -4.80 0.12
CA LEU A 39 -3.07 -3.48 -0.20
C LEU A 39 -1.74 -3.19 0.52
N VAL A 40 -1.56 -3.64 1.76
CA VAL A 40 -0.30 -3.47 2.50
C VAL A 40 0.80 -4.30 1.86
N LEU A 41 0.48 -5.53 1.43
CA LEU A 41 1.39 -6.39 0.67
C LEU A 41 1.81 -5.76 -0.67
N GLU A 42 0.88 -5.14 -1.39
CA GLU A 42 1.21 -4.43 -2.64
C GLU A 42 2.09 -3.21 -2.37
N ALA A 43 1.77 -2.43 -1.32
CA ALA A 43 2.57 -1.27 -0.92
C ALA A 43 4.00 -1.67 -0.55
N GLU A 44 4.17 -2.71 0.26
CA GLU A 44 5.47 -3.25 0.64
C GLU A 44 6.31 -3.64 -0.58
N LYS A 45 5.72 -4.37 -1.53
CA LYS A 45 6.42 -4.77 -2.77
C LYS A 45 6.84 -3.60 -3.65
N VAL A 46 6.05 -2.52 -3.68
CA VAL A 46 6.37 -1.32 -4.46
C VAL A 46 7.45 -0.51 -3.76
N LEU A 47 7.29 -0.26 -2.46
CA LEU A 47 8.26 0.46 -1.65
C LEU A 47 9.61 -0.26 -1.58
N GLY A 48 9.61 -1.58 -1.40
CA GLY A 48 10.83 -2.38 -1.40
C GLY A 48 11.61 -2.28 -2.71
N ARG A 49 10.92 -2.27 -3.86
CA ARG A 49 11.56 -2.08 -5.17
C ARG A 49 12.09 -0.67 -5.40
N LEU A 50 11.36 0.35 -4.95
CA LEU A 50 11.74 1.74 -5.14
C LEU A 50 12.89 2.16 -4.21
N LEU A 51 12.82 1.76 -2.94
CA LEU A 51 13.79 2.17 -1.92
C LEU A 51 15.02 1.27 -1.88
N ILE A 52 14.89 -0.01 -2.26
CA ILE A 52 16.00 -0.98 -2.21
C ILE A 52 16.09 -1.76 -3.54
N PRO A 53 16.54 -1.11 -4.62
CA PRO A 53 16.58 -1.73 -5.96
C PRO A 53 17.59 -2.87 -6.10
N ARG A 54 18.56 -3.02 -5.18
CA ARG A 54 19.66 -4.01 -5.27
C ARG A 54 19.41 -5.33 -4.51
N GLY A 55 18.15 -5.68 -4.22
CA GLY A 55 17.75 -7.07 -3.95
C GLY A 55 18.12 -7.69 -2.59
N GLY A 56 18.61 -6.92 -1.62
CA GLY A 56 18.83 -7.38 -0.25
C GLY A 56 17.79 -6.82 0.71
N ILE A 57 16.65 -7.51 0.87
CA ILE A 57 15.62 -7.09 1.82
C ILE A 57 16.05 -7.55 3.22
N SER A 58 16.80 -6.71 3.93
CA SER A 58 16.77 -6.75 5.39
C SER A 58 15.64 -5.83 5.86
N CYS A 59 14.73 -6.36 6.67
CA CYS A 59 13.60 -5.60 7.23
C CYS A 59 14.02 -4.27 7.90
N PRO A 60 15.15 -4.21 8.65
CA PRO A 60 15.61 -2.95 9.26
C PRO A 60 15.96 -1.87 8.24
N ARG A 61 16.45 -2.26 7.06
CA ARG A 61 16.83 -1.29 6.02
C ARG A 61 15.61 -0.67 5.36
N LEU A 62 14.58 -1.45 5.07
CA LEU A 62 13.33 -0.91 4.50
C LEU A 62 12.66 0.08 5.46
N GLU A 63 12.68 -0.23 6.75
CA GLU A 63 12.16 0.69 7.78
C GLU A 63 12.91 2.02 7.78
N ALA A 64 14.24 1.98 7.79
CA ALA A 64 15.08 3.17 7.80
C ALA A 64 14.85 4.03 6.54
N GLU A 65 14.89 3.42 5.36
CA GLU A 65 14.66 4.13 4.09
C GLU A 65 13.25 4.73 4.03
N LEU A 66 12.23 4.02 4.55
CA LEU A 66 10.86 4.53 4.55
C LEU A 66 10.67 5.70 5.53
N LYS A 67 11.32 5.63 6.70
CA LYS A 67 11.36 6.75 7.66
C LYS A 67 12.08 7.97 7.07
N GLU A 68 13.20 7.77 6.37
CA GLU A 68 13.90 8.86 5.70
C GLU A 68 13.10 9.43 4.53
N ALA A 69 12.41 8.61 3.75
CA ALA A 69 11.50 9.07 2.69
C ALA A 69 10.36 9.92 3.26
N LEU A 70 9.74 9.51 4.38
CA LEU A 70 8.71 10.29 5.08
C LEU A 70 9.21 11.66 5.54
N LYS A 71 10.49 11.77 5.95
CA LYS A 71 11.10 13.04 6.35
C LYS A 71 11.48 13.91 5.15
N ARG A 72 12.11 13.31 4.14
CA ARG A 72 12.69 14.02 2.99
C ARG A 72 11.63 14.52 2.02
N ASP A 73 10.66 13.67 1.69
CA ASP A 73 9.60 14.00 0.74
C ASP A 73 8.30 13.24 1.06
N PRO A 74 7.54 13.71 2.08
CA PRO A 74 6.27 13.09 2.44
C PRO A 74 5.23 13.17 1.32
N GLN A 75 5.31 14.19 0.45
CA GLN A 75 4.35 14.36 -0.64
C GLN A 75 4.63 13.39 -1.79
N GLY A 76 5.88 13.21 -2.18
CA GLY A 76 6.29 12.22 -3.18
C GLY A 76 5.97 10.80 -2.73
N LEU A 77 6.24 10.46 -1.46
CA LEU A 77 5.83 9.16 -0.91
C LEU A 77 4.30 8.98 -0.95
N ARG A 78 3.54 10.02 -0.61
CA ARG A 78 2.08 9.97 -0.71
C ARG A 78 1.60 9.78 -2.14
N ALA A 79 2.25 10.39 -3.13
CA ALA A 79 1.93 10.21 -4.54
C ALA A 79 2.20 8.77 -5.01
N ILE A 80 3.32 8.18 -4.58
CA ILE A 80 3.61 6.75 -4.83
C ILE A 80 2.51 5.86 -4.25
N LEU A 81 2.14 6.09 -2.99
CA LEU A 81 1.08 5.33 -2.31
C LEU A 81 -0.29 5.53 -2.97
N ASP A 82 -0.59 6.73 -3.49
CA ASP A 82 -1.82 6.99 -4.24
C ASP A 82 -1.89 6.13 -5.51
N GLY A 83 -0.77 6.01 -6.24
CA GLY A 83 -0.65 5.11 -7.38
C GLY A 83 -0.81 3.63 -7.02
N VAL A 84 -0.31 3.20 -5.84
CA VAL A 84 -0.54 1.85 -5.32
C VAL A 84 -2.04 1.61 -5.07
N VAL A 85 -2.69 2.53 -4.37
CA VAL A 85 -4.13 2.44 -4.06
C VAL A 85 -4.96 2.43 -5.35
N GLU A 86 -4.64 3.30 -6.31
CA GLU A 86 -5.35 3.35 -7.59
C GLU A 86 -5.22 2.04 -8.36
N ASN A 87 -4.02 1.48 -8.45
CA ASN A 87 -3.80 0.20 -9.12
C ASN A 87 -4.51 -0.96 -8.42
N TYR A 88 -4.52 -0.96 -7.09
CA TYR A 88 -5.22 -1.95 -6.29
C TYR A 88 -6.74 -1.92 -6.55
N VAL A 89 -7.34 -0.73 -6.48
CA VAL A 89 -8.78 -0.53 -6.73
C VAL A 89 -9.13 -0.95 -8.16
N LYS A 90 -8.36 -0.53 -9.17
CA LYS A 90 -8.57 -0.93 -10.56
C LYS A 90 -8.53 -2.45 -10.76
N LYS A 91 -7.55 -3.14 -10.18
CA LYS A 91 -7.45 -4.62 -10.25
C LYS A 91 -8.66 -5.30 -9.61
N LYS A 92 -9.10 -4.80 -8.45
CA LYS A 92 -10.28 -5.32 -7.74
C LYS A 92 -11.55 -5.16 -8.57
N THR A 93 -11.75 -4.01 -9.20
CA THR A 93 -12.92 -3.76 -10.07
C THR A 93 -12.90 -4.65 -11.31
N LYS A 94 -11.73 -4.84 -11.95
CA LYS A 94 -11.60 -5.76 -13.10
C LYS A 94 -11.96 -7.19 -12.72
N ARG A 95 -11.47 -7.71 -11.58
CA ARG A 95 -11.80 -9.06 -11.11
C ARG A 95 -13.30 -9.25 -10.89
N LYS A 96 -13.99 -8.22 -10.40
CA LYS A 96 -15.45 -8.25 -10.23
C LYS A 96 -16.18 -8.37 -11.57
N TYR A 97 -15.77 -7.57 -12.56
CA TYR A 97 -16.35 -7.57 -13.90
C TYR A 97 -16.20 -8.92 -14.63
N TYR A 98 -15.03 -9.56 -14.52
CA TYR A 98 -14.81 -10.89 -15.13
C TYR A 98 -15.64 -12.00 -14.46
N MET A 99 -15.95 -11.88 -13.16
CA MET A 99 -16.83 -12.85 -12.48
C MET A 99 -18.31 -12.68 -12.83
N GLU A 100 -18.77 -11.45 -13.10
CA GLU A 100 -20.16 -11.14 -13.47
C GLU A 100 -20.46 -11.40 -14.97
N SER A 101 -19.44 -11.55 -15.82
CA SER A 101 -19.60 -11.76 -17.27
C SER A 101 -19.63 -13.24 -17.70
N THR A 102 -19.68 -14.18 -16.75
CA THR A 102 -19.62 -15.64 -17.02
C THR A 102 -20.91 -16.38 -16.62
N CYS A 103 -22.03 -15.66 -16.48
CA CYS A 103 -23.36 -16.24 -16.27
C CYS A 103 -24.24 -16.06 -17.50
#